data_AF-A0A1C5SVK7-F1
#
_entry.id   AF-A0A1C5SVK7-F1
#
_cell.length_a   1.000
_cell.length_b   1.000
_cell.length_c   1.000
_cell.angle_alpha   90.00
_cell.angle_beta   90.00
_cell.angle_gamma   90.00
#
_symmetry.space_group_name_H-M   'P 1'
#
loop_
_entity.id
_entity.type
_entity.pdbx_description
1 polymer ?
#
loop_
_entity_poly.entity_id
_entity_poly.type
_entity_poly.pdbx_seq_one_letter_code
_entity_poly.pdbx_strand_id
1 'polypeptide(L)' 'MLYDLVWNEPYSGDYNVVMRHICNIREKIEDDPGKPLYIQTVRGVGYRFNGNLGSE' A
#
# COMPACT_ATOMS: atom_id res chain seq x y z
N MET A 1 -6.76 12.06 -12.66
CA MET A 1 -6.93 11.06 -11.57
C MET A 1 -6.04 11.49 -10.40
N LEU A 2 -6.29 11.06 -9.15
CA LEU A 2 -5.51 11.50 -7.97
C LEU A 2 -4.00 11.21 -8.09
N TYR A 3 -3.63 10.26 -8.94
CA TYR A 3 -2.24 9.88 -9.23
C TYR A 3 -1.47 10.99 -9.98
N ASP A 4 -2.10 11.65 -10.97
CA ASP A 4 -1.48 12.72 -11.77
C ASP A 4 -1.23 13.99 -10.94
N LEU A 5 -2.04 14.21 -9.89
CA LEU A 5 -1.97 15.42 -9.08
C LEU A 5 -0.83 15.40 -8.05
N VAL A 6 -0.28 14.23 -7.74
CA VAL A 6 0.73 14.08 -6.68
C VAL A 6 2.13 13.81 -7.25
N TRP A 7 2.23 13.15 -8.41
CA TRP A 7 3.50 12.81 -9.04
C TRP A 7 3.59 13.34 -10.46
N ASN A 8 4.23 14.51 -10.62
CA ASN A 8 4.48 15.21 -11.88
C ASN A 8 5.63 14.60 -12.72
N GLU A 9 5.95 13.32 -12.51
CA GLU A 9 6.99 12.58 -13.20
C GLU A 9 6.42 11.21 -13.60
N PRO A 10 6.61 10.75 -14.86
CA PRO A 10 6.19 9.41 -15.28
C PRO A 10 6.89 8.39 -14.39
N TYR A 11 6.10 7.68 -13.58
CA TYR A 11 6.57 6.69 -12.63
C TYR A 11 7.51 5.69 -13.32
N SER A 12 8.82 5.89 -13.13
CA SER A 12 9.92 5.02 -13.57
C SER A 12 10.46 4.17 -12.42
N GLY A 13 9.70 4.08 -11.32
CA GLY A 13 10.09 3.37 -10.11
C GLY A 13 9.72 1.90 -10.19
N ASP A 14 10.73 1.05 -10.20
CA ASP A 14 10.61 -0.41 -10.04
C ASP A 14 9.48 -0.79 -9.09
N TYR A 15 8.39 -1.38 -9.61
CA TYR A 15 7.26 -1.90 -8.84
C TYR A 15 7.73 -2.76 -7.64
N ASN A 16 8.89 -3.39 -7.80
CA ASN A 16 9.61 -4.17 -6.80
C ASN A 16 10.00 -3.37 -5.55
N VAL A 17 10.37 -2.10 -5.68
CA VAL A 17 10.80 -1.26 -4.54
C VAL A 17 9.59 -0.90 -3.68
N VAL A 18 8.49 -0.46 -4.29
CA VAL A 18 7.23 -0.17 -3.58
C VAL A 18 6.70 -1.43 -2.89
N MET A 19 6.71 -2.57 -3.57
CA MET A 19 6.31 -3.86 -2.99
C MET A 19 7.12 -4.16 -1.72
N ARG A 20 8.44 -3.99 -1.74
CA ARG A 20 9.30 -4.20 -0.56
C ARG A 20 8.93 -3.28 0.60
N HIS A 21 8.71 -1.99 0.33
CA HIS A 21 8.29 -1.06 1.37
C HIS A 21 6.94 -1.43 1.97
N ILE A 22 5.96 -1.85 1.14
CA ILE A 22 4.66 -2.30 1.62
C ILE A 22 4.79 -3.56 2.48
N CYS A 23 5.62 -4.53 2.10
CA CYS A 23 5.89 -5.71 2.93
C CYS A 23 6.47 -5.32 4.29
N ASN A 24 7.50 -4.48 4.31
CA ASN A 24 8.14 -4.03 5.56
C ASN A 24 7.19 -3.23 6.47
N ILE A 25 6.23 -2.50 5.89
CA ILE A 25 5.22 -1.77 6.68
C ILE A 25 4.21 -2.77 7.26
N ARG A 26 3.70 -3.70 6.46
CA ARG A 26 2.76 -4.74 6.92
C ARG A 26 3.33 -5.57 8.06
N GLU A 27 4.62 -5.95 7.98
CA GLU A 27 5.32 -6.64 9.07
C GLU A 27 5.32 -5.89 10.41
N LYS A 28 5.17 -4.56 10.39
CA LYS A 28 5.19 -3.72 11.59
C LYS A 28 3.81 -3.39 12.13
N ILE A 29 2.78 -3.35 11.28
CA ILE A 29 1.45 -2.84 11.64
C ILE A 29 0.36 -3.90 11.60
N GLU A 30 0.57 -5.01 10.89
CA GLU A 30 -0.40 -6.10 10.78
C GLU A 30 -0.03 -7.22 11.76
N ASP A 31 -1.04 -7.87 12.36
CA ASP A 31 -0.81 -9.07 13.17
C ASP A 31 -0.40 -10.27 12.29
N ASP A 32 -0.96 -10.38 11.09
CA ASP A 32 -0.62 -11.37 10.07
C ASP A 32 -0.39 -10.67 8.72
N PRO A 33 0.89 -10.48 8.29
CA PRO A 33 1.21 -9.86 7.01
C PRO A 33 0.65 -10.59 5.78
N GLY A 34 0.32 -11.89 5.92
CA GLY A 34 -0.33 -12.69 4.89
C GLY A 34 -1.83 -12.41 4.74
N LYS A 35 -2.45 -11.78 5.75
CA LYS A 35 -3.85 -11.36 5.77
C LYS A 35 -3.96 -9.89 6.12
N PRO A 36 -3.48 -8.98 5.24
CA PRO A 36 -3.36 -7.58 5.60
C PRO A 36 -4.74 -6.92 5.73
N LEU A 37 -4.99 -6.37 6.92
CA LEU A 37 -6.22 -5.70 7.32
C LEU A 37 -6.13 -4.20 7.05
N TYR A 38 -4.98 -3.59 7.34
CA TYR A 38 -4.75 -2.15 7.16
C TYR A 38 -4.34 -1.81 5.73
N ILE A 39 -3.32 -2.45 5.16
CA ILE A 39 -2.86 -2.14 3.81
C ILE A 39 -3.29 -3.23 2.85
N GLN A 40 -4.34 -3.02 2.06
CA GLN A 40 -4.89 -4.00 1.13
C GLN A 40 -4.33 -3.84 -0.29
N THR A 41 -4.04 -4.95 -0.96
CA THR A 41 -3.63 -4.92 -2.39
C THR A 41 -4.86 -4.89 -3.28
N VAL A 42 -4.96 -3.87 -4.13
CA VAL A 42 -5.99 -3.73 -5.17
C VAL A 42 -5.35 -4.06 -6.52
N ARG A 43 -5.69 -5.23 -7.07
CA ARG A 43 -5.10 -5.71 -8.33
C ARG A 43 -5.37 -4.73 -9.48
N GLY A 44 -4.33 -4.39 -10.24
CA GLY A 44 -4.41 -3.45 -11.36
C GLY A 44 -4.48 -1.97 -10.95
N VAL A 45 -4.45 -1.66 -9.66
CA VAL A 45 -4.52 -0.28 -9.14
C VAL A 45 -3.37 0.05 -8.21
N GLY A 46 -3.04 -0.81 -7.24
CA GLY A 46 -1.99 -0.58 -6.25
C GLY A 46 -2.38 -1.03 -4.84
N TYR A 47 -2.19 -0.17 -3.85
CA TYR A 47 -2.47 -0.47 -2.43
C TYR A 47 -3.43 0.56 -1.84
N ARG A 48 -4.29 0.11 -0.91
CA ARG A 48 -5.26 0.96 -0.20
C ARG A 48 -5.12 0.78 1.31
N PHE A 49 -5.10 1.90 2.04
CA PHE A 49 -5.14 1.87 3.50
C PHE A 49 -6.59 1.86 4.02
N ASN A 50 -6.88 0.99 5.00
CA ASN A 50 -8.16 0.84 5.66
C ASN A 50 -8.01 1.14 7.17
N GLY A 51 -8.17 2.42 7.54
CA GLY A 51 -8.00 2.88 8.92
C GLY A 51 -9.20 2.65 9.85
N ASN A 52 -10.33 2.15 9.34
CA ASN A 52 -11.58 2.02 10.12
C ASN A 52 -11.62 0.77 11.02
N LEU A 53 -10.52 0.04 11.16
CA LEU A 53 -10.42 -1.16 11.98
C LEU A 53 -9.89 -0.90 13.40
N GLY A 54 -9.48 0.34 13.70
CA GLY A 54 -8.95 0.74 15.01
C GLY A 54 -9.93 1.52 15.89
N SER A 55 -11.24 1.51 15.56
CA SER A 55 -12.27 2.19 16.35
C SER A 55 -13.25 1.18 16.95
N GLU A 56 -12.80 0.50 17.99
CA GLU A 56 -13.62 -0.17 19.01
C GLU A 56 -13.06 0.15 20.40
#